data_AF-D9SWH6-F1
#
_entry.id   AF-D9SWH6-F1
#
_cell.length_a   1.000
_cell.length_b   1.000
_cell.length_c   1.000
_cell.angle_alpha   90.00
_cell.angle_beta   90.00
_cell.angle_gamma   90.00
#
_symmetry.space_group_name_H-M   'P 1'
#
loop_
_entity.id
_entity.type
_entity.pdbx_description
1 polymer ?
#
loop_
_entity_poly.entity_id
_entity_poly.type
_entity_poly.pdbx_seq_one_letter_code
_entity_poly.pdbx_strand_id
1 'polypeptide(L)'
;MKSYTVAEAAKKLKVSRSHIYECIKRGDIRKIDGLGRTIRISINEFKGIKFEDEFPHDPNKVQILETSLGKVRNIKGTDKFVVLDVAKALGASSTTTIAKPVNDNYISKLSADETRDLNMYRNQFGMLLISYDGLKEYVNISKNSSRVKTLLDELVPPKEIEIQEQIHIDTQETKNDKFDLQVIDTGEILGRHFRVFGDFQNPLFLAKDIAEWIEYDLSSINKMLNNVDVEEKVRKIVPTQGGQQEMWFLTEDGVYEVLMQSRKPIAKEFKKQIKIILKNIRLKGGYVANENKFVNNYFSSFSPQLKSEMIKELESKNKALVAERTKIDLLICGNEEVLEQLKKEGK
;
A
#
# COMPACT_ATOMS: atom_id res chain seq x y z
N MET A 1 21.06 26.86 43.27
CA MET A 1 21.05 25.65 42.42
C MET A 1 21.84 25.94 41.15
N LYS A 2 22.77 25.06 40.73
CA LYS A 2 23.40 25.19 39.40
C LYS A 2 22.32 25.01 38.34
N SER A 3 22.06 26.05 37.56
CA SER A 3 21.10 26.03 36.46
C SER A 3 21.86 26.01 35.14
N TYR A 4 21.34 25.24 34.18
CA TYR A 4 21.92 25.06 32.86
C TYR A 4 20.98 25.67 31.82
N THR A 5 21.53 26.34 30.83
CA THR A 5 20.79 26.67 29.61
C THR A 5 20.49 25.40 28.81
N VAL A 6 19.52 25.47 27.91
CA VAL A 6 19.22 24.39 26.97
C VAL A 6 20.46 23.94 26.18
N ALA A 7 21.33 24.88 25.79
CA ALA A 7 22.56 24.57 25.06
C ALA A 7 23.58 23.80 25.91
N GLU A 8 23.73 24.17 27.19
CA GLU A 8 24.65 23.49 28.10
C GLU A 8 24.11 22.11 28.52
N ALA A 9 22.80 21.98 28.74
CA ALA A 9 22.13 20.72 29.01
C ALA A 9 22.28 19.75 27.83
N ALA A 10 22.02 20.23 26.60
CA ALA A 10 22.21 19.47 25.37
C ALA A 10 23.65 18.94 25.23
N LYS A 11 24.66 19.80 25.46
CA LYS A 11 26.08 19.41 25.42
C LYS A 11 26.42 18.35 26.46
N LYS A 12 25.86 18.46 27.66
CA LYS A 12 26.11 17.53 28.77
C LYS A 12 25.45 16.17 28.57
N LEU A 13 24.27 16.16 27.95
CA LEU A 13 23.49 14.95 27.62
C LEU A 13 23.86 14.35 26.26
N LYS A 14 24.76 15.00 25.49
CA LYS A 14 25.13 14.62 24.12
C LYS A 14 23.94 14.52 23.16
N VAL A 15 22.95 15.39 23.32
CA VAL A 15 21.77 15.46 22.44
C VAL A 15 21.64 16.84 21.78
N SER A 16 20.76 16.96 20.79
CA SER A 16 20.49 18.26 20.14
C SER A 16 19.71 19.21 21.06
N ARG A 17 19.83 20.52 20.82
CA ARG A 17 19.03 21.54 21.56
C ARG A 17 17.53 21.31 21.39
N SER A 18 17.10 20.94 20.18
CA SER A 18 15.70 20.65 19.86
C SER A 18 15.14 19.49 20.69
N HIS A 19 15.94 18.46 20.92
CA HIS A 19 15.55 17.33 21.75
C HIS A 19 15.21 17.77 23.18
N ILE A 20 16.05 18.63 23.77
CA ILE A 20 15.82 19.18 25.11
C ILE A 20 14.55 20.05 25.16
N TYR A 21 14.28 20.87 24.14
CA TYR A 21 13.04 21.66 24.08
C TYR A 21 11.79 20.77 24.05
N GLU A 22 11.83 19.65 23.34
CA GLU A 22 10.71 18.71 23.27
C GLU A 22 10.51 17.95 24.59
N CYS A 23 11.59 17.51 25.26
CA CYS A 23 11.48 16.94 26.61
C CYS A 23 10.81 17.92 27.58
N ILE A 24 11.09 19.22 27.45
CA ILE A 24 10.43 20.25 28.25
C ILE A 24 8.95 20.39 27.87
N LYS A 25 8.62 20.30 26.58
CA LYS A 25 7.24 20.38 26.07
C LYS A 25 6.39 19.18 26.51
N ARG A 26 6.98 17.98 26.56
CA ARG A 26 6.35 16.74 27.04
C ARG A 26 6.21 16.68 28.56
N GLY A 27 7.01 17.48 29.27
CA GLY A 27 7.05 17.48 30.74
C GLY A 27 8.09 16.53 31.34
N ASP A 28 8.91 15.87 30.52
CA ASP A 28 9.99 14.97 30.95
C ASP A 28 11.10 15.73 31.70
N ILE A 29 11.33 16.99 31.33
CA ILE A 29 12.31 17.88 31.97
C ILE A 29 11.61 19.17 32.40
N ARG A 30 11.63 19.51 33.69
CA ARG A 30 11.04 20.77 34.15
C ARG A 30 12.03 21.93 34.04
N LYS A 31 11.53 23.04 33.47
CA LYS A 31 12.24 24.33 33.49
C LYS A 31 12.09 24.99 34.85
N ILE A 32 13.05 25.83 35.21
CA ILE A 32 12.96 26.70 36.38
C ILE A 32 12.22 27.97 35.96
N ASP A 33 11.08 28.22 36.56
CA ASP A 33 10.28 29.41 36.29
C ASP A 33 10.89 30.66 36.95
N GLY A 34 10.64 31.84 36.37
CA GLY A 34 11.03 33.14 36.94
C GLY A 34 12.47 33.62 36.66
N LEU A 35 13.26 32.92 35.85
CA LEU A 35 14.67 33.28 35.52
C LEU A 35 14.85 34.09 34.22
N GLY A 36 13.80 34.75 33.73
CA GLY A 36 13.83 35.59 32.53
C GLY A 36 13.46 34.85 31.23
N ARG A 37 13.85 35.39 30.07
CA ARG A 37 13.50 34.85 28.73
C ARG A 37 14.23 33.55 28.38
N THR A 38 15.38 33.31 28.97
CA THR A 38 16.19 32.11 28.68
C THR A 38 15.71 30.94 29.52
N ILE A 39 15.39 29.83 28.87
CA ILE A 39 15.01 28.59 29.56
C ILE A 39 16.21 28.07 30.36
N ARG A 40 16.00 27.91 31.67
CA ARG A 40 16.96 27.36 32.63
C ARG A 40 16.45 26.03 33.18
N ILE A 41 17.33 25.05 33.29
CA ILE A 41 17.02 23.70 33.74
C ILE A 41 17.88 23.38 34.96
N SER A 42 17.26 22.83 36.02
CA SER A 42 18.01 22.38 37.20
C SER A 42 18.78 21.10 36.87
N ILE A 43 20.00 20.97 37.38
CA ILE A 43 20.80 19.76 37.15
C ILE A 43 20.08 18.48 37.57
N ASN A 44 19.26 18.53 38.62
CA ASN A 44 18.55 17.36 39.14
C ASN A 44 17.51 16.79 38.17
N GLU A 45 16.95 17.63 37.28
CA GLU A 45 15.90 17.22 36.34
C GLU A 45 16.45 16.36 35.19
N PHE A 46 17.75 16.43 34.93
CA PHE A 46 18.39 15.63 33.87
C PHE A 46 19.61 14.84 34.36
N LYS A 47 19.82 14.79 35.67
CA LYS A 47 20.88 14.00 36.30
C LYS A 47 20.45 12.54 36.33
N GLY A 48 21.10 11.70 35.53
CA GLY A 48 20.81 10.26 35.45
C GLY A 48 19.99 9.86 34.22
N ILE A 49 19.44 10.83 33.47
CA ILE A 49 18.85 10.56 32.16
C ILE A 49 20.01 10.25 31.20
N LYS A 50 20.03 9.01 30.71
CA LYS A 50 20.89 8.60 29.59
C LYS A 50 20.02 8.51 28.37
N PHE A 51 20.26 9.39 27.40
CA PHE A 51 19.70 9.23 26.07
C PHE A 51 20.67 8.34 25.29
N GLU A 52 20.23 7.13 24.93
CA GLU A 52 21.09 6.15 24.24
C GLU A 52 21.28 6.50 22.76
N ASP A 53 20.38 7.29 22.17
CA ASP A 53 20.39 7.57 20.73
C ASP A 53 20.62 9.05 20.39
N GLU A 54 21.67 9.30 19.60
CA GLU A 54 21.85 10.56 18.86
C GLU A 54 20.75 10.77 17.79
N PHE A 55 19.97 9.72 17.50
CA PHE A 55 18.91 9.68 16.49
C PHE A 55 17.54 9.45 17.14
N PRO A 56 16.83 10.52 17.54
CA PRO A 56 15.47 10.38 18.03
C PRO A 56 14.56 9.82 16.93
N HIS A 57 13.85 8.75 17.27
CA HIS A 57 12.92 8.04 16.40
C HIS A 57 11.93 7.20 17.22
N ASP A 58 10.83 6.77 16.60
CA ASP A 58 9.89 5.79 17.14
C ASP A 58 10.32 4.40 16.63
N PRO A 59 10.76 3.48 17.50
CA PRO A 59 11.26 2.17 17.08
C PRO A 59 10.21 1.31 16.37
N ASN A 60 8.90 1.61 16.52
CA ASN A 60 7.85 0.88 15.83
C ASN A 60 7.67 1.31 14.37
N LYS A 61 7.96 2.57 14.05
CA LYS A 61 7.68 3.18 12.74
C LYS A 61 8.93 3.52 11.94
N VAL A 62 10.06 3.67 12.61
CA VAL A 62 11.34 4.09 12.01
C VAL A 62 12.40 3.07 12.38
N GLN A 63 13.28 2.77 11.44
CA GLN A 63 14.46 1.94 11.66
C GLN A 63 15.73 2.75 11.42
N ILE A 64 16.77 2.46 12.20
CA ILE A 64 18.11 3.01 11.99
C ILE A 64 18.93 1.96 11.23
N LEU A 65 19.47 2.36 10.08
CA LEU A 65 20.42 1.56 9.31
C LEU A 65 21.82 2.04 9.65
N GLU A 66 22.66 1.13 10.14
CA GLU A 66 24.09 1.39 10.38
C GLU A 66 24.87 1.09 9.11
N THR A 67 25.41 2.15 8.49
CA THR A 67 26.22 2.07 7.26
C THR A 67 27.68 2.38 7.57
N SER A 68 28.61 2.01 6.70
CA SER A 68 30.04 2.33 6.82
C SER A 68 30.31 3.83 6.81
N LEU A 69 29.36 4.63 6.30
CA LEU A 69 29.46 6.08 6.17
C LEU A 69 28.67 6.84 7.25
N GLY A 70 27.79 6.18 7.99
CA GLY A 70 27.06 6.75 9.10
C GLY A 70 25.72 6.07 9.38
N LYS A 71 24.96 6.60 10.34
CA LYS A 71 23.61 6.12 10.64
C LYS A 71 22.59 6.86 9.79
N VAL A 72 21.66 6.12 9.19
CA VAL A 72 20.57 6.69 8.37
C VAL A 72 19.23 6.16 8.85
N ARG A 73 18.26 7.07 9.10
CA ARG A 73 16.89 6.66 9.43
C ARG A 73 16.09 6.38 8.16
N ASN A 74 15.34 5.29 8.21
CA ASN A 74 14.39 4.84 7.19
C ASN A 74 13.00 4.67 7.83
N ILE A 75 11.95 5.02 7.09
CA ILE A 75 10.58 4.73 7.51
C ILE A 75 10.27 3.26 7.22
N LYS A 76 9.94 2.49 8.25
CA LYS A 76 9.69 1.05 8.14
C LYS A 76 8.61 0.75 7.10
N GLY A 77 8.86 -0.26 6.27
CA GLY A 77 7.95 -0.66 5.19
C GLY A 77 7.98 0.26 3.97
N THR A 78 8.90 1.22 3.90
CA THR A 78 9.09 2.08 2.74
C THR A 78 10.57 2.17 2.36
N ASP A 79 10.84 2.61 1.14
CA ASP A 79 12.18 2.89 0.61
C ASP A 79 12.63 4.34 0.89
N LYS A 80 11.98 5.03 1.84
CA LYS A 80 12.20 6.45 2.12
C LYS A 80 13.22 6.66 3.24
N PHE A 81 14.28 7.41 2.95
CA PHE A 81 15.37 7.72 3.86
C PHE A 81 15.42 9.20 4.21
N VAL A 82 15.83 9.53 5.42
CA VAL A 82 15.97 10.93 5.85
C VAL A 82 17.13 11.61 5.14
N VAL A 83 16.84 12.64 4.33
CA VAL A 83 17.85 13.38 3.56
C VAL A 83 18.91 14.01 4.44
N LEU A 84 18.54 14.46 5.65
CA LEU A 84 19.52 15.01 6.60
C LEU A 84 20.57 13.98 7.02
N ASP A 85 20.15 12.74 7.24
CA ASP A 85 21.04 11.69 7.73
C ASP A 85 21.93 11.21 6.58
N VAL A 86 21.36 11.07 5.38
CA VAL A 86 22.11 10.82 4.14
C VAL A 86 23.15 11.93 3.91
N ALA A 87 22.77 13.21 4.04
CA ALA A 87 23.69 14.33 3.87
C ALA A 87 24.86 14.27 4.86
N LYS A 88 24.60 13.93 6.11
CA LYS A 88 25.64 13.74 7.12
C LYS A 88 26.57 12.58 6.78
N ALA A 89 26.02 11.42 6.38
CA ALA A 89 26.81 10.26 5.99
C ALA A 89 27.72 10.55 4.79
N LEU A 90 27.22 11.32 3.82
CA LEU A 90 27.98 11.73 2.64
C LEU A 90 28.95 12.90 2.88
N GLY A 91 28.89 13.57 4.04
CA GLY A 91 29.67 14.77 4.33
C GLY A 91 29.21 16.02 3.58
N ALA A 92 27.96 16.05 3.12
CA ALA A 92 27.36 17.21 2.46
C ALA A 92 27.01 18.30 3.48
N SER A 93 27.25 19.57 3.11
CA SER A 93 27.02 20.72 3.99
C SER A 93 25.53 21.02 4.20
N SER A 94 24.65 20.55 3.31
CA SER A 94 23.23 20.86 3.35
C SER A 94 22.37 19.74 2.75
N THR A 95 21.12 19.65 3.19
CA THR A 95 20.12 18.75 2.57
C THR A 95 19.79 19.14 1.14
N THR A 96 19.91 20.42 0.79
CA THR A 96 19.66 20.93 -0.56
C THR A 96 20.69 20.43 -1.57
N THR A 97 21.91 20.11 -1.14
CA THR A 97 22.93 19.51 -2.02
C THR A 97 22.50 18.17 -2.60
N ILE A 98 21.60 17.46 -1.91
CA ILE A 98 21.04 16.17 -2.33
C ILE A 98 19.65 16.36 -2.94
N ALA A 99 18.76 17.08 -2.25
CA ALA A 99 17.36 17.17 -2.68
C ALA A 99 17.12 18.05 -3.92
N LYS A 100 17.89 19.12 -4.13
CA LYS A 100 17.68 20.06 -5.25
C LYS A 100 18.03 19.49 -6.64
N PRO A 101 19.12 18.71 -6.82
CA PRO A 101 19.43 18.14 -8.13
C PRO A 101 18.59 16.93 -8.52
N VAL A 102 17.98 16.25 -7.54
CA VAL A 102 17.15 15.05 -7.75
C VAL A 102 15.73 15.49 -8.14
N ASN A 103 15.04 14.69 -8.95
CA ASN A 103 13.66 14.98 -9.33
C ASN A 103 12.74 15.05 -8.10
N ASP A 104 11.85 16.06 -8.07
CA ASP A 104 10.90 16.28 -6.96
C ASP A 104 10.01 15.05 -6.70
N ASN A 105 9.76 14.20 -7.71
CA ASN A 105 8.99 12.96 -7.57
C ASN A 105 9.61 11.97 -6.56
N TYR A 106 10.94 12.00 -6.38
CA TYR A 106 11.66 11.13 -5.45
C TYR A 106 11.88 11.75 -4.07
N ILE A 107 11.49 13.02 -3.91
CA ILE A 107 11.63 13.77 -2.67
C ILE A 107 10.25 13.93 -2.03
N SER A 108 10.13 13.49 -0.77
CA SER A 108 8.92 13.71 0.01
C SER A 108 9.22 14.55 1.24
N LYS A 109 8.25 15.34 1.68
CA LYS A 109 8.39 16.22 2.83
C LYS A 109 7.42 15.80 3.91
N LEU A 110 7.95 15.35 5.05
CA LEU A 110 7.18 15.20 6.26
C LEU A 110 6.90 16.56 6.88
N SER A 111 5.64 16.81 7.21
CA SER A 111 5.19 17.96 7.97
C SER A 111 5.79 17.98 9.39
N ALA A 112 5.65 19.12 10.07
CA ALA A 112 6.14 19.25 11.45
C ALA A 112 5.38 18.33 12.42
N ASP A 113 4.15 17.94 12.11
CA ASP A 113 3.34 17.05 12.95
C ASP A 113 3.69 15.58 12.70
N GLU A 114 3.80 15.17 11.43
CA GLU A 114 4.23 13.81 11.08
C GLU A 114 5.63 13.48 11.62
N THR A 115 6.56 14.44 11.61
CA THR A 115 7.90 14.23 12.19
C THR A 115 7.85 14.06 13.71
N ARG A 116 6.91 14.71 14.41
CA ARG A 116 6.69 14.51 15.85
C ARG A 116 6.09 13.14 16.14
N ASP A 117 5.16 12.68 15.32
CA ASP A 117 4.52 11.36 15.44
C ASP A 117 5.48 10.20 15.18
N LEU A 118 6.50 10.44 14.36
CA LEU A 118 7.63 9.52 14.14
C LEU A 118 8.75 9.70 15.16
N ASN A 119 8.59 10.63 16.10
CA ASN A 119 9.57 10.97 17.13
C ASN A 119 10.93 11.43 16.54
N MET A 120 10.92 11.99 15.32
CA MET A 120 12.07 12.43 14.55
C MET A 120 12.22 13.94 14.63
N TYR A 121 12.93 14.44 15.65
CA TYR A 121 12.90 15.87 15.94
C TYR A 121 13.76 16.72 14.98
N ARG A 122 13.10 17.61 14.23
CA ARG A 122 13.72 18.77 13.56
C ARG A 122 12.71 19.94 13.49
N ASN A 123 13.24 21.14 13.22
CA ASN A 123 12.57 22.45 13.15
C ASN A 123 11.15 22.48 12.56
N GLN A 124 10.44 23.59 12.83
CA GLN A 124 9.11 23.95 12.31
C GLN A 124 8.83 23.73 10.81
N PHE A 125 9.86 23.48 9.99
CA PHE A 125 9.76 23.32 8.54
C PHE A 125 9.61 21.87 8.08
N GLY A 126 9.63 20.89 8.99
CA GLY A 126 9.50 19.46 8.66
C GLY A 126 10.82 18.79 8.28
N MET A 127 10.74 17.61 7.66
CA MET A 127 11.91 16.82 7.23
C MET A 127 11.75 16.34 5.79
N LEU A 128 12.84 16.41 5.03
CA LEU A 128 12.90 15.84 3.69
C LEU A 128 13.31 14.38 3.75
N LEU A 129 12.64 13.58 2.94
CA LEU A 129 12.89 12.19 2.66
C LEU A 129 13.26 12.02 1.20
N ILE A 130 14.11 11.05 0.91
CA ILE A 130 14.50 10.67 -0.45
C ILE A 130 14.25 9.16 -0.61
N SER A 131 13.67 8.76 -1.73
CA SER A 131 13.49 7.35 -2.08
C SER A 131 14.82 6.69 -2.45
N TYR A 132 14.83 5.36 -2.53
CA TYR A 132 16.01 4.62 -2.99
C TYR A 132 16.37 5.02 -4.42
N ASP A 133 15.36 5.12 -5.30
CA ASP A 133 15.53 5.55 -6.68
C ASP A 133 16.03 6.99 -6.80
N GLY A 134 15.59 7.89 -5.91
CA GLY A 134 16.15 9.25 -5.83
C GLY A 134 17.63 9.27 -5.48
N LEU A 135 18.08 8.37 -4.59
CA LEU A 135 19.51 8.22 -4.30
C LEU A 135 20.28 7.65 -5.49
N LYS A 136 19.68 6.71 -6.24
CA LYS A 136 20.25 6.18 -7.48
C LYS A 136 20.40 7.26 -8.56
N GLU A 137 19.40 8.12 -8.71
CA GLU A 137 19.50 9.32 -9.56
C GLU A 137 20.64 10.23 -9.07
N TYR A 138 20.72 10.46 -7.76
CA TYR A 138 21.77 11.29 -7.17
C TYR A 138 23.19 10.75 -7.40
N VAL A 139 23.39 9.43 -7.49
CA VAL A 139 24.70 8.83 -7.86
C VAL A 139 25.19 9.37 -9.20
N ASN A 140 24.28 9.54 -10.18
CA ASN A 140 24.64 10.00 -11.52
C ASN A 140 24.96 11.50 -11.56
N ILE A 141 24.47 12.28 -10.59
CA ILE A 141 24.63 13.73 -10.54
C ILE A 141 25.78 14.15 -9.61
N SER A 142 26.03 13.37 -8.56
CA SER A 142 27.00 13.70 -7.52
C SER A 142 28.44 13.65 -8.02
N LYS A 143 29.23 14.66 -7.63
CA LYS A 143 30.69 14.68 -7.87
C LYS A 143 31.43 13.55 -7.14
N ASN A 144 30.82 12.98 -6.10
CA ASN A 144 31.37 11.88 -5.30
C ASN A 144 30.59 10.58 -5.50
N SER A 145 30.26 10.25 -6.76
CA SER A 145 29.41 9.12 -7.12
C SER A 145 29.82 7.78 -6.47
N SER A 146 31.12 7.49 -6.35
CA SER A 146 31.61 6.28 -5.67
C SER A 146 31.15 6.18 -4.22
N ARG A 147 31.23 7.28 -3.47
CA ARG A 147 30.86 7.32 -2.05
C ARG A 147 29.34 7.27 -1.87
N VAL A 148 28.59 7.89 -2.78
CA VAL A 148 27.12 7.76 -2.82
C VAL A 148 26.70 6.32 -3.14
N LYS A 149 27.40 5.67 -4.08
CA LYS A 149 27.16 4.28 -4.45
C LYS A 149 27.44 3.32 -3.27
N THR A 150 28.54 3.51 -2.54
CA THR A 150 28.81 2.75 -1.30
C THR A 150 27.68 2.90 -0.29
N LEU A 151 27.16 4.12 -0.10
CA LEU A 151 26.02 4.33 0.79
C LEU A 151 24.76 3.61 0.27
N LEU A 152 24.48 3.73 -1.03
CA LEU A 152 23.30 3.14 -1.67
C LEU A 152 23.29 1.61 -1.54
N ASP A 153 24.43 0.97 -1.79
CA ASP A 153 24.58 -0.49 -1.71
C ASP A 153 24.39 -1.02 -0.28
N GLU A 154 24.61 -0.19 0.75
CA GLU A 154 24.41 -0.53 2.16
C GLU A 154 23.01 -0.18 2.67
N LEU A 155 22.36 0.81 2.06
CA LEU A 155 20.96 1.18 2.30
C LEU A 155 19.98 0.24 1.61
N VAL A 156 20.32 -1.06 1.55
CA VAL A 156 19.49 -2.10 0.95
C VAL A 156 18.08 -1.94 1.52
N PRO A 157 17.07 -1.62 0.68
CA PRO A 157 15.69 -1.59 1.15
C PRO A 157 15.39 -2.95 1.79
N PRO A 158 14.51 -3.05 2.79
CA PRO A 158 14.16 -4.34 3.37
C PRO A 158 13.91 -5.31 2.21
N LYS A 159 14.75 -6.36 2.10
CA LYS A 159 14.55 -7.41 1.11
C LYS A 159 13.11 -7.84 1.30
N GLU A 160 12.28 -7.55 0.30
CA GLU A 160 11.04 -8.24 0.12
C GLU A 160 11.38 -9.72 0.26
N ILE A 161 10.73 -10.39 1.21
CA ILE A 161 10.68 -11.84 1.20
C ILE A 161 10.29 -12.20 -0.22
N GLU A 162 11.14 -12.97 -0.90
CA GLU A 162 11.00 -13.37 -2.29
C GLU A 162 9.56 -13.79 -2.60
N ILE A 163 8.82 -12.87 -3.20
CA ILE A 163 7.91 -13.17 -4.29
C ILE A 163 8.51 -12.41 -5.47
N GLN A 164 9.49 -13.07 -6.08
CA GLN A 164 9.97 -12.77 -7.44
C GLN A 164 8.73 -12.72 -8.35
N GLU A 165 8.52 -11.76 -9.25
CA GLU A 165 9.48 -11.10 -10.12
C GLU A 165 8.87 -9.78 -10.70
N GLN A 166 9.65 -8.70 -10.62
CA GLN A 166 9.77 -7.57 -11.55
C GLN A 166 8.50 -6.84 -12.07
N ILE A 167 8.22 -5.66 -11.51
CA ILE A 167 7.92 -4.47 -12.33
C ILE A 167 8.69 -3.26 -11.79
N HIS A 168 9.75 -2.92 -12.50
CA HIS A 168 10.35 -1.59 -12.53
C HIS A 168 9.79 -0.89 -13.76
N ILE A 169 8.92 0.12 -13.60
CA ILE A 169 8.65 1.09 -14.65
C ILE A 169 8.49 2.48 -14.03
N ASP A 170 9.54 3.28 -14.20
CA ASP A 170 9.51 4.74 -14.12
C ASP A 170 8.40 5.29 -15.04
N THR A 171 7.53 6.14 -14.49
CA THR A 171 6.66 6.98 -15.32
C THR A 171 7.48 8.13 -15.88
N GLN A 172 7.92 7.98 -17.12
CA GLN A 172 8.28 9.10 -18.00
C GLN A 172 7.24 9.13 -19.12
N GLU A 173 6.34 10.10 -19.06
CA GLU A 173 5.62 10.50 -20.27
C GLU A 173 6.64 11.04 -21.28
N THR A 174 6.99 10.23 -22.27
CA THR A 174 6.70 10.50 -23.69
C THR A 174 7.43 9.53 -24.61
N LYS A 175 6.64 8.98 -25.56
CA LYS A 175 7.00 8.39 -26.85
C LYS A 175 7.35 6.89 -26.89
N ASN A 176 6.35 6.15 -27.37
CA ASN A 176 6.43 4.86 -28.07
C ASN A 176 6.97 3.66 -27.26
N ASP A 177 6.29 3.31 -26.18
CA ASP A 177 6.55 2.03 -25.52
C ASP A 177 5.75 0.88 -26.14
N LYS A 178 6.52 0.09 -26.86
CA LYS A 178 6.20 -1.25 -27.36
C LYS A 178 6.23 -2.22 -26.16
N PHE A 179 5.22 -2.16 -25.29
CA PHE A 179 4.99 -3.19 -24.28
C PHE A 179 4.35 -4.40 -24.97
N ASP A 180 5.10 -5.49 -25.09
CA ASP A 180 4.53 -6.79 -25.43
C ASP A 180 3.62 -7.21 -24.26
N LEU A 181 2.30 -7.04 -24.44
CA LEU A 181 1.29 -7.46 -23.48
C LEU A 181 1.34 -9.00 -23.33
N GLN A 182 1.86 -9.46 -22.20
CA GLN A 182 1.85 -10.88 -21.86
C GLN A 182 0.49 -11.25 -21.24
N VAL A 183 0.00 -12.45 -21.59
CA VAL A 183 -1.22 -13.02 -21.00
C VAL A 183 -0.83 -13.65 -19.67
N ILE A 184 -1.43 -13.18 -18.58
CA ILE A 184 -1.08 -13.59 -17.21
C ILE A 184 -1.89 -14.81 -16.78
N ASP A 185 -3.18 -14.82 -17.11
CA ASP A 185 -4.13 -15.81 -16.63
C ASP A 185 -5.31 -15.97 -17.60
N THR A 186 -5.87 -17.17 -17.63
CA THR A 186 -7.13 -17.51 -18.29
C THR A 186 -8.15 -17.86 -17.21
N GLY A 187 -8.83 -16.83 -16.70
CA GLY A 187 -9.91 -17.02 -15.74
C GLY A 187 -11.18 -17.54 -16.41
N GLU A 188 -11.92 -18.42 -15.72
CA GLU A 188 -13.30 -18.78 -16.08
C GLU A 188 -14.24 -18.03 -15.13
N ILE A 189 -15.02 -17.08 -15.67
CA ILE A 189 -16.11 -16.44 -14.91
C ILE A 189 -17.41 -16.71 -15.65
N LEU A 190 -18.34 -17.39 -14.97
CA LEU A 190 -19.65 -17.76 -15.51
C LEU A 190 -19.56 -18.54 -16.84
N GLY A 191 -18.63 -19.50 -16.93
CA GLY A 191 -18.51 -20.41 -18.09
C GLY A 191 -17.85 -19.82 -19.33
N ARG A 192 -17.23 -18.63 -19.25
CA ARG A 192 -16.46 -18.05 -20.36
C ARG A 192 -15.02 -17.78 -19.95
N HIS A 193 -14.10 -18.20 -20.81
CA HIS A 193 -12.69 -17.85 -20.72
C HIS A 193 -12.48 -16.48 -21.34
N PHE A 194 -11.83 -15.58 -20.60
CA PHE A 194 -11.29 -14.35 -21.15
C PHE A 194 -9.81 -14.24 -20.78
N ARG A 195 -9.06 -13.51 -21.61
CA ARG A 195 -7.63 -13.31 -21.41
C ARG A 195 -7.42 -12.09 -20.53
N VAL A 196 -6.63 -12.25 -19.48
CA VAL A 196 -6.17 -11.15 -18.64
C VAL A 196 -4.77 -10.75 -19.07
N PHE A 197 -4.60 -9.46 -19.32
CA PHE A 197 -3.34 -8.85 -19.73
C PHE A 197 -2.81 -7.94 -18.63
N GLY A 198 -1.52 -7.57 -18.68
CA GLY A 198 -0.92 -6.65 -17.70
C GLY A 198 -0.20 -7.38 -16.57
N ASP A 199 -0.53 -7.03 -15.32
CA ASP A 199 0.03 -7.62 -14.09
C ASP A 199 -1.08 -8.02 -13.09
N PHE A 200 -0.72 -8.79 -12.05
CA PHE A 200 -1.70 -9.24 -11.04
C PHE A 200 -2.35 -8.08 -10.27
N GLN A 201 -1.65 -6.94 -10.13
CA GLN A 201 -2.16 -5.78 -9.42
C GLN A 201 -3.04 -4.89 -10.30
N ASN A 202 -2.70 -4.72 -11.58
CA ASN A 202 -3.47 -3.90 -12.52
C ASN A 202 -3.90 -4.75 -13.73
N PRO A 203 -4.83 -5.70 -13.53
CA PRO A 203 -5.31 -6.55 -14.61
C PRO A 203 -6.03 -5.70 -15.65
N LEU A 204 -5.69 -5.95 -16.91
CA LEU A 204 -6.30 -5.33 -18.07
C LEU A 204 -7.10 -6.36 -18.85
N PHE A 205 -8.32 -5.97 -19.19
CA PHE A 205 -9.29 -6.83 -19.86
C PHE A 205 -9.56 -6.26 -21.25
N LEU A 206 -9.46 -7.09 -22.29
CA LEU A 206 -9.76 -6.63 -23.64
C LEU A 206 -11.25 -6.26 -23.72
N ALA A 207 -11.56 -5.02 -24.08
CA ALA A 207 -12.95 -4.54 -24.12
C ALA A 207 -13.82 -5.35 -25.09
N LYS A 208 -13.20 -5.87 -26.16
CA LYS A 208 -13.85 -6.78 -27.11
C LYS A 208 -14.27 -8.10 -26.43
N ASP A 209 -13.37 -8.73 -25.67
CA ASP A 209 -13.65 -10.00 -24.99
C ASP A 209 -14.77 -9.81 -23.94
N ILE A 210 -14.79 -8.66 -23.23
CA ILE A 210 -15.88 -8.31 -22.29
C ILE A 210 -17.20 -8.05 -23.03
N ALA A 211 -17.17 -7.35 -24.15
CA ALA A 211 -18.34 -7.11 -24.99
C ALA A 211 -18.92 -8.44 -25.50
N GLU A 212 -18.08 -9.36 -26.00
CA GLU A 212 -18.49 -10.71 -26.38
C GLU A 212 -19.10 -11.44 -25.18
N TRP A 213 -18.46 -11.39 -24.01
CA TRP A 213 -18.90 -12.05 -22.79
C TRP A 213 -20.33 -11.67 -22.40
N ILE A 214 -20.65 -10.38 -22.39
CA ILE A 214 -22.00 -9.90 -22.04
C ILE A 214 -22.97 -9.91 -23.23
N GLU A 215 -22.57 -10.46 -24.37
CA GLU A 215 -23.33 -10.48 -25.63
C GLU A 215 -23.71 -9.07 -26.09
N TYR A 216 -22.79 -8.13 -25.95
CA TYR A 216 -22.87 -6.79 -26.50
C TYR A 216 -22.56 -6.80 -28.00
N ASP A 217 -23.15 -5.87 -28.74
CA ASP A 217 -22.90 -5.72 -30.17
C ASP A 217 -21.47 -5.20 -30.43
N LEU A 218 -20.66 -6.02 -31.09
CA LEU A 218 -19.25 -5.72 -31.37
C LEU A 218 -19.08 -4.51 -32.30
N SER A 219 -20.07 -4.21 -33.15
CA SER A 219 -20.04 -3.02 -34.00
C SER A 219 -20.27 -1.73 -33.20
N SER A 220 -20.81 -1.85 -31.98
CA SER A 220 -21.18 -0.75 -31.11
C SER A 220 -20.30 -0.62 -29.85
N ILE A 221 -19.13 -1.28 -29.78
CA ILE A 221 -18.26 -1.27 -28.58
C ILE A 221 -17.94 0.15 -28.10
N ASN A 222 -17.75 1.10 -29.01
CA ASN A 222 -17.51 2.50 -28.64
C ASN A 222 -18.63 3.09 -27.77
N LYS A 223 -19.89 2.67 -27.95
CA LYS A 223 -21.02 3.09 -27.09
C LYS A 223 -20.93 2.51 -25.70
N MET A 224 -20.45 1.26 -25.57
CA MET A 224 -20.18 0.65 -24.26
C MET A 224 -19.08 1.43 -23.53
N LEU A 225 -17.99 1.73 -24.24
CA LEU A 225 -16.83 2.45 -23.70
C LEU A 225 -17.12 3.92 -23.37
N ASN A 226 -18.10 4.54 -24.02
CA ASN A 226 -18.49 5.91 -23.71
C ASN A 226 -19.13 6.07 -22.33
N ASN A 227 -19.69 5.00 -21.78
CA ASN A 227 -20.28 5.03 -20.45
C ASN A 227 -19.29 4.62 -19.34
N VAL A 228 -18.07 4.27 -19.70
CA VAL A 228 -16.98 3.97 -18.77
C VAL A 228 -16.14 5.23 -18.61
N ASP A 229 -15.72 5.51 -17.38
CA ASP A 229 -14.90 6.68 -17.07
C ASP A 229 -13.55 6.62 -17.79
N VAL A 230 -12.95 7.80 -17.99
CA VAL A 230 -11.72 7.92 -18.79
C VAL A 230 -10.54 7.22 -18.11
N GLU A 231 -10.50 7.24 -16.78
CA GLU A 231 -9.44 6.62 -15.97
C GLU A 231 -9.53 5.08 -15.97
N GLU A 232 -10.72 4.54 -16.22
CA GLU A 232 -10.99 3.10 -16.14
C GLU A 232 -10.77 2.36 -17.47
N LYS A 233 -10.39 3.07 -18.54
CA LYS A 233 -10.14 2.52 -19.88
C LYS A 233 -8.84 3.03 -20.48
N VAL A 234 -8.12 2.15 -21.17
CA VAL A 234 -6.82 2.46 -21.77
C VAL A 234 -6.71 1.88 -23.18
N ARG A 235 -5.95 2.55 -24.05
CA ARG A 235 -5.56 1.99 -25.34
C ARG A 235 -4.18 1.38 -25.25
N LYS A 236 -4.03 0.16 -25.77
CA LYS A 236 -2.74 -0.52 -25.86
C LYS A 236 -2.62 -1.22 -27.21
N ILE A 237 -1.38 -1.33 -27.68
CA ILE A 237 -1.05 -2.03 -28.92
C ILE A 237 -0.90 -3.52 -28.61
N VAL A 238 -1.64 -4.35 -29.33
CA VAL A 238 -1.61 -5.80 -29.19
C VAL A 238 -1.07 -6.42 -30.48
N PRO A 239 -0.13 -7.36 -30.40
CA PRO A 239 0.26 -8.16 -31.55
C PRO A 239 -0.87 -9.12 -31.91
N THR A 240 -1.50 -8.92 -33.07
CA THR A 240 -2.51 -9.82 -33.63
C THR A 240 -1.96 -10.51 -34.88
N GLN A 241 -2.66 -11.54 -35.38
CA GLN A 241 -2.28 -12.21 -36.63
C GLN A 241 -2.22 -11.24 -37.83
N GLY A 242 -2.96 -10.13 -37.78
CA GLY A 242 -2.94 -9.07 -38.79
C GLY A 242 -1.91 -7.97 -38.53
N GLY A 243 -0.99 -8.17 -37.59
CA GLY A 243 0.00 -7.17 -37.17
C GLY A 243 -0.36 -6.47 -35.86
N GLN A 244 0.39 -5.41 -35.54
CA GLN A 244 0.16 -4.60 -34.35
C GLN A 244 -1.11 -3.76 -34.51
N GLN A 245 -2.09 -3.96 -33.62
CA GLN A 245 -3.36 -3.22 -33.61
C GLN A 245 -3.55 -2.52 -32.27
N GLU A 246 -3.95 -1.25 -32.30
CA GLU A 246 -4.37 -0.52 -31.11
C GLU A 246 -5.78 -0.96 -30.71
N MET A 247 -5.93 -1.51 -29.51
CA MET A 247 -7.22 -1.98 -28.98
C MET A 247 -7.54 -1.34 -27.63
N TRP A 248 -8.83 -1.28 -27.32
CA TRP A 248 -9.33 -0.81 -26.05
C TRP A 248 -9.25 -1.90 -24.99
N PHE A 249 -8.72 -1.52 -23.83
CA PHE A 249 -8.68 -2.30 -22.61
C PHE A 249 -9.45 -1.59 -21.52
N LEU A 250 -10.02 -2.39 -20.61
CA LEU A 250 -10.68 -1.96 -19.40
C LEU A 250 -9.82 -2.39 -18.21
N THR A 251 -9.78 -1.54 -17.19
CA THR A 251 -9.30 -1.91 -15.85
C THR A 251 -10.35 -2.78 -15.14
N GLU A 252 -10.01 -3.34 -13.98
CA GLU A 252 -10.96 -4.07 -13.14
C GLU A 252 -12.21 -3.23 -12.83
N ASP A 253 -12.01 -1.97 -12.42
CA ASP A 253 -13.10 -1.03 -12.14
C ASP A 253 -13.95 -0.76 -13.39
N GLY A 254 -13.31 -0.58 -14.54
CA GLY A 254 -14.02 -0.41 -15.82
C GLY A 254 -14.87 -1.63 -16.21
N VAL A 255 -14.41 -2.85 -15.89
CA VAL A 255 -15.22 -4.07 -16.08
C VAL A 255 -16.44 -4.04 -15.16
N TYR A 256 -16.27 -3.65 -13.89
CA TYR A 256 -17.39 -3.50 -12.97
C TYR A 256 -18.40 -2.48 -13.45
N GLU A 257 -17.96 -1.33 -13.94
CA GLU A 257 -18.87 -0.29 -14.43
C GLU A 257 -19.71 -0.79 -15.62
N VAL A 258 -19.07 -1.44 -16.59
CA VAL A 258 -19.77 -2.06 -17.74
C VAL A 258 -20.81 -3.07 -17.27
N LEU A 259 -20.46 -3.96 -16.34
CA LEU A 259 -21.36 -4.99 -15.82
C LEU A 259 -22.50 -4.41 -14.98
N MET A 260 -22.23 -3.38 -14.19
CA MET A 260 -23.22 -2.73 -13.34
C MET A 260 -24.28 -2.00 -14.17
N GLN A 261 -23.87 -1.31 -15.24
CA GLN A 261 -24.78 -0.61 -16.14
C GLN A 261 -25.53 -1.53 -17.12
N SER A 262 -24.95 -2.70 -17.45
CA SER A 262 -25.53 -3.59 -18.47
C SER A 262 -26.88 -4.20 -18.05
N ARG A 263 -27.78 -4.32 -19.03
CA ARG A 263 -29.13 -4.94 -18.86
C ARG A 263 -29.18 -6.40 -19.32
N LYS A 264 -28.07 -6.95 -19.80
CA LYS A 264 -27.95 -8.31 -20.35
C LYS A 264 -28.10 -9.38 -19.25
N PRO A 265 -28.56 -10.59 -19.57
CA PRO A 265 -28.82 -11.63 -18.57
C PRO A 265 -27.58 -12.01 -17.76
N ILE A 266 -26.42 -12.15 -18.42
CA ILE A 266 -25.13 -12.48 -17.78
C ILE A 266 -24.73 -11.40 -16.76
N ALA A 267 -24.85 -10.12 -17.11
CA ALA A 267 -24.59 -9.01 -16.20
C ALA A 267 -25.58 -8.95 -15.02
N LYS A 268 -26.85 -9.36 -15.23
CA LYS A 268 -27.84 -9.46 -14.15
C LYS A 268 -27.49 -10.58 -13.17
N GLU A 269 -27.02 -11.72 -13.65
CA GLU A 269 -26.58 -12.83 -12.81
C GLU A 269 -25.35 -12.43 -11.99
N PHE A 270 -24.35 -11.83 -12.63
CA PHE A 270 -23.19 -11.27 -11.94
C PHE A 270 -23.59 -10.28 -10.83
N LYS A 271 -24.48 -9.32 -11.12
CA LYS A 271 -25.01 -8.40 -10.12
C LYS A 271 -25.73 -9.09 -8.96
N LYS A 272 -26.47 -10.18 -9.21
CA LYS A 272 -27.10 -10.97 -8.14
C LYS A 272 -26.04 -11.59 -7.23
N GLN A 273 -24.98 -12.18 -7.80
CA GLN A 273 -23.89 -12.78 -7.04
C GLN A 273 -23.17 -11.73 -6.17
N ILE A 274 -22.84 -10.56 -6.73
CA ILE A 274 -22.24 -9.46 -5.95
C ILE A 274 -23.15 -9.04 -4.80
N LYS A 275 -24.46 -8.87 -5.04
CA LYS A 275 -25.41 -8.49 -3.97
C LYS A 275 -25.46 -9.53 -2.85
N ILE A 276 -25.37 -10.82 -3.18
CA ILE A 276 -25.30 -11.91 -2.19
C ILE A 276 -23.99 -11.78 -1.37
N ILE A 277 -22.86 -11.55 -2.03
CA ILE A 277 -21.56 -11.36 -1.38
C ILE A 277 -21.58 -10.15 -0.44
N LEU A 278 -22.02 -8.98 -0.92
CA LEU A 278 -22.13 -7.77 -0.11
C LEU A 278 -23.07 -7.95 1.09
N LYS A 279 -24.19 -8.65 0.91
CA LYS A 279 -25.10 -8.98 2.02
C LYS A 279 -24.43 -9.91 3.03
N ASN A 280 -23.66 -10.90 2.58
CA ASN A 280 -22.88 -11.77 3.47
C ASN A 280 -21.84 -10.98 4.26
N ILE A 281 -21.09 -10.09 3.61
CA ILE A 281 -20.11 -9.21 4.28
C ILE A 281 -20.81 -8.37 5.35
N ARG A 282 -21.96 -7.75 5.03
CA ARG A 282 -22.73 -6.95 6.01
C ARG A 282 -23.22 -7.76 7.21
N LEU A 283 -23.65 -9.01 7.01
CA LEU A 283 -24.22 -9.84 8.07
C LEU A 283 -23.17 -10.58 8.90
N LYS A 284 -22.08 -11.03 8.26
CA LYS A 284 -21.08 -11.93 8.85
C LYS A 284 -19.73 -11.24 9.08
N GLY A 285 -19.56 -9.99 8.65
CA GLY A 285 -18.31 -9.24 8.75
C GLY A 285 -17.26 -9.58 7.69
N GLY A 286 -17.49 -10.60 6.85
CA GLY A 286 -16.55 -11.00 5.80
C GLY A 286 -17.11 -12.07 4.86
N TYR A 287 -16.37 -12.33 3.78
CA TYR A 287 -16.67 -13.39 2.80
C TYR A 287 -15.38 -14.15 2.48
N VAL A 288 -15.42 -15.47 2.63
CA VAL A 288 -14.30 -16.38 2.33
C VAL A 288 -14.79 -17.34 1.25
N ALA A 289 -14.22 -17.22 0.05
CA ALA A 289 -14.57 -18.07 -1.09
C ALA A 289 -13.77 -19.39 -1.12
N ASN A 290 -12.53 -19.36 -0.62
CA ASN A 290 -11.65 -20.52 -0.55
C ASN A 290 -10.83 -20.44 0.75
N GLU A 291 -11.08 -21.37 1.65
CA GLU A 291 -10.52 -21.46 2.99
C GLU A 291 -9.00 -21.64 2.93
N ASN A 292 -8.51 -22.48 2.01
CA ASN A 292 -7.09 -22.75 1.83
C ASN A 292 -6.34 -21.49 1.38
N LYS A 293 -6.85 -20.81 0.34
CA LYS A 293 -6.25 -19.58 -0.17
C LYS A 293 -6.29 -18.47 0.88
N PHE A 294 -7.41 -18.35 1.61
CA PHE A 294 -7.54 -17.39 2.70
C PHE A 294 -6.51 -17.64 3.82
N VAL A 295 -6.40 -18.87 4.33
CA VAL A 295 -5.47 -19.17 5.41
C VAL A 295 -4.02 -18.99 4.98
N ASN A 296 -3.66 -19.45 3.78
CA ASN A 296 -2.29 -19.35 3.29
C ASN A 296 -1.86 -17.90 3.01
N ASN A 297 -2.77 -17.06 2.50
CA ASN A 297 -2.46 -15.67 2.18
C ASN A 297 -2.40 -14.77 3.41
N TYR A 298 -3.38 -14.88 4.32
CA TYR A 298 -3.51 -13.96 5.46
C TYR A 298 -2.80 -14.44 6.72
N PHE A 299 -2.58 -15.74 6.88
CA PHE A 299 -1.92 -16.33 8.05
C PHE A 299 -0.63 -17.07 7.65
N SER A 300 0.08 -16.53 6.66
CA SER A 300 1.31 -17.13 6.11
C SER A 300 2.39 -17.39 7.17
N SER A 301 2.46 -16.57 8.22
CA SER A 301 3.44 -16.70 9.32
C SER A 301 3.13 -17.82 10.32
N PHE A 302 1.94 -18.44 10.25
CA PHE A 302 1.55 -19.50 11.20
C PHE A 302 2.18 -20.85 10.84
N SER A 303 2.31 -21.72 11.85
CA SER A 303 2.82 -23.07 11.65
C SER A 303 1.91 -23.89 10.72
N PRO A 304 2.46 -24.83 9.93
CA PRO A 304 1.66 -25.65 9.03
C PRO A 304 0.54 -26.44 9.74
N GLN A 305 0.82 -26.89 10.97
CA GLN A 305 -0.14 -27.63 11.80
C GLN A 305 -1.34 -26.75 12.16
N LEU A 306 -1.10 -25.54 12.64
CA LEU A 306 -2.16 -24.59 12.99
C LEU A 306 -2.98 -24.17 11.78
N LYS A 307 -2.33 -23.94 10.61
CA LYS A 307 -3.04 -23.66 9.35
C LYS A 307 -4.00 -24.80 8.98
N SER A 308 -3.55 -26.05 9.09
CA SER A 308 -4.38 -27.22 8.79
C SER A 308 -5.59 -27.33 9.73
N GLU A 309 -5.40 -27.05 11.01
CA GLU A 309 -6.50 -27.01 11.98
C GLU A 309 -7.51 -25.90 11.65
N MET A 310 -7.05 -24.69 11.35
CA MET A 310 -7.89 -23.57 10.94
C MET A 310 -8.71 -23.89 9.69
N ILE A 311 -8.08 -24.48 8.67
CA ILE A 311 -8.77 -24.90 7.43
C ILE A 311 -9.87 -25.90 7.75
N LYS A 312 -9.56 -26.96 8.53
CA LYS A 312 -10.54 -27.98 8.91
C LYS A 312 -11.72 -27.41 9.69
N GLU A 313 -11.45 -26.47 10.59
CA GLU A 313 -12.49 -25.80 11.37
C GLU A 313 -13.40 -24.95 10.46
N LEU A 314 -12.82 -24.17 9.55
CA LEU A 314 -13.56 -23.35 8.58
C LEU A 314 -14.43 -24.22 7.67
N GLU A 315 -13.87 -25.30 7.11
CA GLU A 315 -14.59 -26.26 6.27
C GLU A 315 -15.76 -26.90 7.02
N SER A 316 -15.54 -27.31 8.27
CA SER A 316 -16.59 -27.92 9.11
C SER A 316 -17.72 -26.94 9.39
N LYS A 317 -17.41 -25.69 9.72
CA LYS A 317 -18.41 -24.62 9.94
C LYS A 317 -19.17 -24.31 8.65
N ASN A 318 -18.48 -24.19 7.52
CA ASN A 318 -19.12 -23.94 6.23
C ASN A 318 -20.04 -25.09 5.83
N LYS A 319 -19.63 -26.34 6.04
CA LYS A 319 -20.48 -27.52 5.78
C LYS A 319 -21.74 -27.53 6.65
N ALA A 320 -21.62 -27.19 7.94
CA ALA A 320 -22.77 -27.09 8.84
C ALA A 320 -23.76 -25.99 8.39
N LEU A 321 -23.24 -24.82 8.02
CA LEU A 321 -24.06 -23.71 7.51
C LEU A 321 -24.77 -24.04 6.20
N VAL A 322 -24.10 -24.77 5.30
CA VAL A 322 -24.72 -25.24 4.06
C VAL A 322 -25.85 -26.23 4.37
N ALA A 323 -25.63 -27.19 5.28
CA ALA A 323 -26.66 -28.14 5.68
C ALA A 323 -27.88 -27.44 6.31
N GLU A 324 -27.66 -26.44 7.16
CA GLU A 324 -28.73 -25.65 7.76
C GLU A 324 -29.51 -24.86 6.70
N ARG A 325 -28.80 -24.21 5.76
CA ARG A 325 -29.43 -23.51 4.63
C ARG A 325 -30.27 -24.45 3.77
N THR A 326 -29.75 -25.62 3.41
CA THR A 326 -30.50 -26.62 2.61
C THR A 326 -31.76 -27.07 3.35
N LYS A 327 -31.69 -27.25 4.67
CA LYS A 327 -32.85 -27.61 5.48
C LYS A 327 -33.91 -26.51 5.48
N ILE A 328 -33.51 -25.25 5.58
CA ILE A 328 -34.40 -24.08 5.49
C ILE A 328 -35.04 -24.00 4.09
N ASP A 329 -34.25 -24.16 3.03
CA ASP A 329 -34.74 -24.09 1.65
C ASP A 329 -35.77 -25.21 1.37
N LEU A 330 -35.55 -26.43 1.88
CA LEU A 330 -36.53 -27.54 1.80
C LEU A 330 -37.83 -27.23 2.55
N LEU A 331 -37.74 -26.61 3.73
CA LEU A 331 -38.93 -26.20 4.50
C LEU A 331 -39.72 -25.10 3.79
N ILE A 332 -39.03 -24.14 3.15
CA ILE A 332 -39.68 -23.09 2.36
C ILE A 332 -40.41 -23.68 1.17
N CYS A 333 -39.77 -24.60 0.43
CA CYS A 333 -40.37 -25.29 -0.71
C CYS A 333 -41.64 -26.04 -0.32
N GLY A 334 -41.60 -26.81 0.77
CA GLY A 334 -42.80 -27.50 1.28
C GLY A 334 -43.93 -26.54 1.68
N ASN A 335 -43.59 -25.39 2.26
CA ASN A 335 -44.60 -24.38 2.62
C ASN A 335 -45.22 -23.70 1.38
N GLU A 336 -44.44 -23.46 0.32
CA GLU A 336 -44.95 -22.93 -0.94
C GLU A 336 -45.94 -23.89 -1.61
N GLU A 337 -45.65 -25.20 -1.60
CA GLU A 337 -46.55 -26.24 -2.12
C GLU A 337 -47.88 -26.29 -1.36
N VAL A 338 -47.84 -26.20 -0.03
CA VAL A 338 -49.05 -26.12 0.82
C VAL A 338 -49.86 -24.87 0.51
N LEU A 339 -49.20 -23.72 0.34
CA LEU A 339 -49.87 -22.46 -0.02
C LEU A 339 -50.52 -22.52 -1.41
N GLU A 340 -49.92 -23.20 -2.38
CA GLU A 340 -50.51 -23.41 -3.70
C GLU A 340 -51.73 -24.35 -3.65
N GLN A 341 -51.69 -25.40 -2.84
CA GLN A 341 -52.84 -26.30 -2.63
C GLN A 341 -54.02 -25.55 -2.01
N LEU A 342 -53.78 -24.76 -0.95
CA LEU A 342 -54.82 -23.95 -0.32
C LEU A 342 -55.44 -22.90 -1.26
N LYS A 343 -54.65 -22.31 -2.18
CA LYS A 343 -55.16 -21.40 -3.22
C LYS A 343 -55.98 -22.11 -4.30
N LYS A 344 -55.73 -23.39 -4.56
CA LYS A 344 -56.53 -24.19 -5.51
C LYS A 344 -57.84 -24.69 -4.87
N GLU A 345 -57.84 -24.94 -3.56
CA GLU A 345 -59.02 -25.37 -2.81
C GLU A 345 -59.93 -24.20 -2.41
N GLY A 346 -59.38 -23.01 -2.18
CA GLY A 346 -60.11 -21.77 -1.97
C GLY A 346 -60.53 -21.10 -3.29
N LYS A 347 -61.68 -21.53 -3.84
CA LYS A 347 -62.44 -20.78 -4.84
C LYS A 347 -63.01 -19.48 -4.29
#